data_AF-A0A2G2GF05-F1
#
_entry.id   AF-A0A2G2GF05-F1
#
_cell.length_a   1.000
_cell.length_b   1.000
_cell.length_c   1.000
_cell.angle_alpha   90.00
_cell.angle_beta   90.00
_cell.angle_gamma   90.00
#
_symmetry.space_group_name_H-M   'P 1'
#
loop_
_entity.id
_entity.type
_entity.pdbx_description
1 polymer ?
#
loop_
_entity_poly.entity_id
_entity_poly.type
_entity_poly.pdbx_seq_one_letter_code
_entity_poly.pdbx_strand_id
1 'polypeptide(L)' 'MCTPIAKRGLADWLLTQKRVIGGWRDEIADTCSADKDLIESLETHYNWLSDELVRLSANEM' A
#
# COMPACT_ATOMS: atom_id res chain seq x y z
N MET A 1 -14.71 1.82 23.78
CA MET A 1 -15.30 0.83 22.85
C MET A 1 -14.50 0.89 21.55
N CYS A 2 -13.90 -0.21 21.12
CA CYS A 2 -13.28 -0.28 19.79
C CYS A 2 -14.40 -0.41 18.76
N THR A 3 -14.63 0.63 17.97
CA THR A 3 -15.57 0.56 16.86
C THR A 3 -14.95 -0.35 15.80
N PRO A 4 -15.62 -1.44 15.38
CA PRO A 4 -15.10 -2.29 14.32
C PRO A 4 -14.94 -1.42 13.07
N ILE A 5 -13.72 -1.34 12.54
CA ILE A 5 -13.49 -0.72 11.25
C ILE A 5 -14.33 -1.50 10.24
N ALA A 6 -15.26 -0.82 9.58
CA ALA A 6 -16.01 -1.42 8.50
C ALA A 6 -15.00 -1.92 7.45
N LYS A 7 -15.08 -3.20 7.03
CA LYS A 7 -14.15 -3.80 6.07
C LYS A 7 -13.94 -2.93 4.82
N ARG A 8 -15.01 -2.31 4.34
CA ARG A 8 -14.97 -1.33 3.24
C ARG A 8 -14.11 -0.11 3.56
N GLY A 9 -14.27 0.48 4.73
CA GLY A 9 -13.45 1.60 5.19
C GLY A 9 -11.97 1.24 5.35
N LEU A 10 -11.66 0.00 5.77
CA LEU A 10 -10.29 -0.50 5.79
C LEU A 10 -9.72 -0.61 4.37
N ALA A 11 -10.46 -1.21 3.44
CA ALA A 11 -10.04 -1.35 2.05
C ALA A 11 -9.80 0.01 1.38
N ASP A 12 -10.70 0.97 1.55
CA ASP A 12 -10.55 2.33 1.01
C ASP A 12 -9.32 3.05 1.58
N TRP A 13 -9.04 2.86 2.88
CA TRP A 13 -7.87 3.43 3.54
C TRP A 13 -6.56 2.79 3.04
N LEU A 14 -6.52 1.46 2.86
CA LEU A 14 -5.36 0.75 2.30
C LEU A 14 -5.13 1.11 0.83
N LEU A 15 -6.20 1.28 0.05
CA LEU A 15 -6.11 1.71 -1.36
C LEU A 15 -5.51 3.12 -1.47
N THR A 16 -5.89 4.02 -0.56
CA THR A 16 -5.33 5.37 -0.50
C THR A 16 -3.83 5.35 -0.22
N GLN A 17 -3.39 4.53 0.74
CA GLN A 17 -1.96 4.35 1.01
C GLN A 17 -1.20 3.77 -0.18
N LYS A 18 -1.77 2.78 -0.86
CA LYS A 18 -1.14 2.17 -2.04
C LYS A 18 -0.90 3.20 -3.14
N ARG A 19 -1.82 4.15 -3.35
CA ARG A 19 -1.66 5.24 -4.33
C ARG A 19 -0.52 6.17 -3.96
N VAL A 20 -0.42 6.57 -2.69
CA VAL A 20 0.67 7.45 -2.21
C VAL A 20 2.03 6.76 -2.38
N ILE A 21 2.14 5.50 -1.94
CA ILE A 21 3.38 4.73 -2.08
C ILE A 21 3.73 4.48 -3.55
N GLY A 22 2.73 4.25 -4.41
CA GLY A 22 2.94 4.17 -5.85
C GLY A 22 3.60 5.44 -6.41
N GLY A 23 3.10 6.62 -6.02
CA GLY A 23 3.73 7.88 -6.40
C GLY A 23 5.18 8.02 -5.93
N TRP A 24 5.48 7.64 -4.69
CA TRP A 24 6.87 7.65 -4.19
C TRP A 24 7.79 6.68 -4.94
N ARG A 25 7.27 5.52 -5.37
CA ARG A 25 8.04 4.57 -6.19
C ARG A 25 8.38 5.16 -7.55
N ASP A 26 7.44 5.85 -8.18
CA ASP A 26 7.67 6.53 -9.46
C ASP A 26 8.71 7.65 -9.31
N GLU A 27 8.62 8.47 -8.25
CA GLU A 27 9.61 9.52 -7.94
C GLU A 27 11.03 8.97 -7.73
N ILE A 28 11.14 7.79 -7.09
CA ILE A 28 12.43 7.13 -6.89
C ILE A 28 12.96 6.55 -8.21
N ALA A 29 12.10 5.98 -9.06
CA ALA A 29 12.51 5.48 -10.37
C ALA A 29 13.13 6.60 -11.23
N ASP A 30 12.64 7.83 -11.07
CA ASP A 30 13.17 9.02 -11.75
C ASP A 30 14.45 9.60 -11.09
N THR A 31 14.82 9.13 -9.89
CA THR A 31 15.94 9.68 -9.10
C THR A 31 17.10 8.69 -8.96
N CYS A 32 18.24 8.99 -9.59
CA CYS A 32 19.41 8.10 -9.63
C CYS A 32 20.16 7.92 -8.29
N SER A 33 19.75 8.59 -7.21
CA SER A 33 20.47 8.62 -5.91
C SER A 33 19.62 8.21 -4.71
N ALA A 34 18.50 7.52 -4.92
CA ALA A 34 17.68 7.06 -3.81
C ALA A 34 18.39 5.98 -2.98
N ASP A 35 18.20 6.03 -1.67
CA ASP A 35 18.72 5.05 -0.72
C ASP A 35 18.11 3.67 -1.00
N LYS A 36 18.96 2.64 -1.09
CA LYS A 36 18.54 1.27 -1.38
C LYS A 36 17.64 0.70 -0.27
N ASP A 37 17.91 1.05 0.98
CA ASP A 37 17.11 0.55 2.11
C ASP A 37 15.71 1.16 2.08
N LEU A 38 15.61 2.43 1.66
CA LEU A 38 14.33 3.12 1.46
C LEU A 38 13.53 2.49 0.30
N ILE A 39 14.20 2.19 -0.83
CA ILE A 39 13.58 1.50 -1.96
C ILE A 39 13.01 0.15 -1.52
N GLU A 40 13.81 -0.66 -0.84
CA GLU A 40 13.38 -1.99 -0.40
C GLU A 40 12.19 -1.93 0.57
N SER A 41 12.21 -0.97 1.50
CA SER A 41 11.09 -0.73 2.42
C SER A 41 9.81 -0.36 1.67
N LEU A 42 9.89 0.53 0.68
CA LEU A 42 8.74 0.97 -0.11
C LEU A 42 8.18 -0.16 -0.98
N GLU A 43 9.04 -0.93 -1.64
CA GLU A 43 8.64 -2.09 -2.44
C GLU A 43 7.96 -3.15 -1.57
N THR A 44 8.54 -3.45 -0.41
CA THR A 44 7.96 -4.39 0.56
C THR A 44 6.56 -3.94 1.00
N HIS A 45 6.40 -2.66 1.33
CA HIS A 45 5.11 -2.12 1.75
C HIS A 45 4.09 -2.11 0.61
N TYR A 46 4.50 -1.72 -0.60
CA TYR A 46 3.62 -1.73 -1.77
C TYR A 46 3.11 -3.14 -2.12
N ASN A 47 4.00 -4.14 -2.03
CA ASN A 47 3.65 -5.54 -2.26
C ASN A 47 2.66 -6.04 -1.20
N TRP A 48 2.93 -5.76 0.08
CA TRP A 48 2.01 -6.11 1.16
C TRP A 48 0.61 -5.49 0.97
N LEU A 49 0.53 -4.20 0.61
CA LEU A 49 -0.75 -3.54 0.33
C LEU A 49 -1.48 -4.16 -0.85
N SER A 50 -0.75 -4.58 -1.88
CA SER A 50 -1.33 -5.24 -3.05
C SER A 50 -1.96 -6.57 -2.66
N ASP A 51 -1.25 -7.40 -1.90
CA ASP A 51 -1.75 -8.69 -1.45
C ASP A 51 -2.93 -8.53 -0.48
N GLU A 52 -2.87 -7.57 0.44
CA GLU A 52 -3.94 -7.34 1.41
C GLU A 52 -5.23 -6.84 0.73
N LEU A 53 -5.12 -5.94 -0.25
CA LEU A 53 -6.28 -5.49 -1.01
C LEU A 53 -6.90 -6.63 -1.83
N VAL A 54 -6.09 -7.52 -2.40
CA VAL A 54 -6.59 -8.74 -3.07
C VAL A 54 -7.33 -9.62 -2.07
N ARG A 55 -6.75 -9.90 -0.90
CA ARG A 55 -7.41 -10.69 0.16
C ARG A 55 -8.73 -10.08 0.60
N LEU A 56 -8.78 -8.76 0.79
CA LEU A 56 -10.01 -8.07 1.20
C LEU A 56 -11.09 -8.12 0.11
N SER A 57 -10.73 -7.98 -1.16
CA SER A 57 -11.67 -8.08 -2.29
C SER A 57 -12.20 -9.50 -2.51
N ALA A 58 -11.36 -10.52 -2.30
CA ALA A 58 -11.76 -11.92 -2.42
C ALA A 58 -12.74 -12.36 -1.32
N ASN A 59 -12.76 -11.63 -0.18
CA ASN A 59 -13.60 -11.91 0.98
C ASN A 59 -14.92 -11.09 0.99
N GLU A 60 -15.21 -10.35 -0.10
CA GLU A 60 -16.49 -9.68 -0.36
C GLU A 60 -17.43 -10.47 -1.30
N MET A 61 -16.96 -11.61 -1.86
CA MET A 61 -17.77 -12.61 -2.58
C MET A 61 -18.27 -13.70 -1.63
#